data_AF-A0A9D5X6G5-F1
#
_entry.id   AF-A0A9D5X6G5-F1
#
_cell.length_a   1.000
_cell.length_b   1.000
_cell.length_c   1.000
_cell.angle_alpha   90.00
_cell.angle_beta   90.00
_cell.angle_gamma   90.00
#
_symmetry.space_group_name_H-M   'P 1'
#
loop_
_entity.id
_entity.type
_entity.pdbx_description
1 polymer ?
#
loop_
_entity_poly.entity_id
_entity_poly.type
_entity_poly.pdbx_seq_one_letter_code
_entity_poly.pdbx_strand_id
1 'polypeptide(L)'
;IPALQTKILAYVICGVMAAIGGIIFCSRIGFVTPMSGNGYEMKAIAACVLGGVSLLGGVGSVLGAAVGSVIMASISYLLVFMGFSSNYDNAITGVILIVIVVVDALLQHRSIVQNRHARLNARVSPKATSEVLAEQIADFGEEAMSPLGKKGGVR
;
A
#
# COMPACT_ATOMS: atom_id res chain seq x y z
N ILE A 1 5.16 -12.54 13.16
CA ILE A 1 5.96 -11.29 13.02
C ILE A 1 5.55 -10.36 14.16
N PRO A 2 6.44 -10.01 15.11
CA PRO A 2 6.05 -9.21 16.27
C PRO A 2 5.77 -7.76 15.86
N ALA A 3 4.52 -7.44 15.54
CA ALA A 3 4.09 -6.12 15.08
C ALA A 3 4.35 -5.01 16.12
N LEU A 4 4.53 -5.36 17.40
CA LEU A 4 4.79 -4.40 18.48
C LEU A 4 6.14 -3.68 18.30
N GLN A 5 7.21 -4.41 17.99
CA GLN A 5 8.56 -3.83 17.86
C GLN A 5 8.63 -2.86 16.66
N THR A 6 8.02 -3.23 15.53
CA THR A 6 7.97 -2.36 14.35
C THR A 6 7.17 -1.09 14.61
N LYS A 7 6.04 -1.18 15.34
CA LYS A 7 5.24 -0.01 15.72
C LYS A 7 6.01 0.95 16.63
N ILE A 8 6.70 0.41 17.64
CA ILE A 8 7.52 1.22 18.56
C ILE A 8 8.63 1.92 17.77
N LEU A 9 9.34 1.20 16.91
CA LEU A 9 10.40 1.78 16.08
C LEU A 9 9.86 2.91 15.19
N ALA A 10 8.70 2.73 14.56
CA ALA A 10 8.07 3.74 13.71
C ALA A 10 7.72 5.02 14.50
N TYR A 11 7.16 4.89 15.71
CA TYR A 11 6.86 6.03 16.57
C TYR A 11 8.11 6.77 17.03
N VAL A 12 9.17 6.04 17.38
CA VAL A 12 10.46 6.65 17.76
C VAL A 12 11.05 7.44 16.60
N ILE A 13 11.10 6.87 15.39
CA ILE A 13 11.60 7.57 14.20
C ILE A 13 10.76 8.81 13.89
N CYS A 14 9.44 8.71 13.96
CA CYS A 14 8.52 9.83 13.76
C CYS A 14 8.77 10.96 14.77
N GLY A 15 8.94 10.62 16.06
CA GLY A 15 9.21 11.59 17.11
C GLY A 15 10.56 12.31 16.91
N VAL A 16 11.61 11.57 16.54
CA VAL A 16 12.93 12.15 16.25
C VAL A 16 12.87 13.10 15.06
N MET A 17 12.20 12.72 13.97
CA MET A 17 12.01 13.59 12.80
C MET A 17 11.18 14.83 13.12
N ALA A 18 10.10 14.68 13.89
CA ALA A 18 9.28 15.81 14.32
C ALA A 18 10.06 16.79 15.21
N ALA A 19 10.90 16.29 16.13
CA ALA A 19 11.75 17.13 16.97
C ALA A 19 12.76 17.93 16.14
N ILE A 20 13.45 17.28 15.18
CA ILE A 20 14.39 17.96 14.27
C ILE A 20 13.67 19.01 13.42
N GLY A 21 12.52 18.67 12.84
CA GLY A 21 11.70 19.61 12.07
C GLY A 21 11.23 20.81 12.89
N GLY A 22 10.81 20.57 14.14
CA GLY A 22 10.41 21.62 15.08
C GLY A 22 11.55 22.57 15.44
N ILE A 23 12.75 22.05 15.71
CA ILE A 23 13.95 22.86 16.00
C ILE A 23 14.29 23.76 14.80
N ILE A 24 14.27 23.21 13.59
CA ILE A 24 14.52 23.97 12.35
C ILE A 24 13.46 25.05 12.14
N PHE A 25 12.18 24.72 12.36
CA PHE A 25 11.07 25.67 12.24
C PHE A 25 11.21 26.84 13.22
N CYS A 26 11.46 26.55 14.49
CA CYS A 26 11.70 27.57 15.53
C CYS A 26 12.91 28.44 15.19
N SER A 27 14.01 27.84 14.71
CA SER A 27 15.23 28.57 14.33
C SER A 27 14.99 29.52 13.16
N ARG A 28 14.10 29.18 12.22
CA ARG A 28 13.79 30.03 11.06
C ARG A 28 12.92 31.24 11.44
N ILE A 29 11.97 31.05 12.34
CA ILE A 29 10.89 32.02 12.61
C ILE A 29 11.13 32.83 13.90
N GLY A 30 11.92 32.33 14.84
CA GLY A 30 12.34 33.04 16.06
C GLY A 30 11.28 33.14 17.17
N PHE A 31 9.98 32.98 16.86
CA PHE A 31 8.89 32.96 17.85
C PHE A 31 7.73 32.06 17.40
N VAL A 32 7.15 31.30 18.31
CA VAL A 32 6.05 30.36 18.00
C VAL A 32 4.77 30.87 18.64
N THR A 33 3.76 31.12 17.81
CA THR A 33 2.40 31.47 18.25
C THR A 33 1.57 30.19 18.36
N PRO A 34 0.44 30.16 19.09
CA PRO A 34 -0.42 28.98 19.14
C PRO A 34 -1.05 28.63 17.78
N MET A 35 -1.01 29.55 16.80
CA MET A 35 -1.45 29.31 15.43
C MET A 35 -0.31 28.80 14.51
N SER A 36 0.94 28.85 14.97
CA SER A 36 2.11 28.40 14.21
C SER A 36 2.04 26.88 13.98
N GLY A 37 2.00 26.48 12.71
CA GLY A 37 1.83 25.07 12.30
C GLY A 37 0.41 24.73 11.85
N ASN A 38 -0.56 25.64 12.00
CA ASN A 38 -1.89 25.45 11.43
C ASN A 38 -1.80 25.30 9.89
N GLY A 39 -2.45 24.26 9.35
CA GLY A 39 -2.40 23.91 7.93
C GLY A 39 -1.19 23.06 7.50
N TYR A 40 -0.13 22.96 8.31
CA TYR A 40 1.03 22.11 7.96
C TYR A 40 0.70 20.62 7.99
N GLU A 41 -0.20 20.20 8.86
CA GLU A 41 -0.70 18.83 8.90
C GLU A 41 -1.35 18.43 7.57
N MET A 42 -2.22 19.32 7.06
CA MET A 42 -2.92 19.10 5.81
C MET A 42 -1.95 19.05 4.62
N LYS A 43 -0.95 19.94 4.59
CA LYS A 43 0.10 19.96 3.57
C LYS A 43 1.00 18.73 3.65
N ALA A 44 1.30 18.25 4.86
CA ALA A 44 2.08 17.03 5.08
C ALA A 44 1.34 15.80 4.55
N ILE A 45 0.04 15.66 4.84
CA ILE A 45 -0.79 14.57 4.31
C ILE A 45 -0.87 14.66 2.78
N ALA A 46 -1.16 15.86 2.24
CA ALA A 46 -1.25 16.07 0.79
C ALA A 46 0.06 15.71 0.06
N ALA A 47 1.21 16.10 0.61
CA ALA A 47 2.52 15.76 0.06
C ALA A 47 2.80 14.25 0.06
N CYS A 48 2.47 13.54 1.14
CA CYS A 48 2.66 12.10 1.24
C CYS A 48 1.79 11.34 0.23
N VAL A 49 0.52 11.73 0.10
CA VAL A 49 -0.41 11.07 -0.85
C VAL A 49 -0.06 11.44 -2.30
N LEU A 50 0.35 12.69 -2.57
CA LEU A 50 0.90 13.08 -3.88
C LEU A 50 2.14 12.25 -4.25
N GLY A 51 2.97 11.90 -3.25
CA GLY A 51 4.11 10.99 -3.39
C GLY A 51 3.75 9.50 -3.54
N GLY A 52 2.46 9.15 -3.58
CA GLY A 52 1.98 7.78 -3.80
C GLY A 52 1.87 6.92 -2.53
N VAL A 53 1.78 7.53 -1.34
CA VAL A 53 1.48 6.80 -0.10
C VAL A 53 -0.03 6.58 0.02
N SER A 54 -0.44 5.32 0.21
CA SER A 54 -1.87 5.01 0.36
C SER A 54 -2.39 5.33 1.76
N LEU A 55 -3.55 5.99 1.82
CA LEU A 55 -4.27 6.29 3.05
C LEU A 55 -4.87 5.04 3.71
N LEU A 56 -5.19 4.01 2.91
CA LEU A 56 -5.73 2.74 3.41
C LEU A 56 -4.64 1.83 4.00
N GLY A 57 -3.37 2.22 3.85
CA GLY A 57 -2.22 1.50 4.39
C GLY A 57 -1.78 0.29 3.55
N GLY A 58 -0.61 -0.23 3.88
CA GLY A 58 -0.03 -1.42 3.25
C GLY A 58 0.85 -1.18 2.03
N VAL A 59 0.81 0.01 1.42
CA VAL A 59 1.63 0.39 0.25
C VAL A 59 2.02 1.87 0.27
N GLY A 60 3.28 2.13 -0.04
CA GLY A 60 3.87 3.47 -0.10
C GLY A 60 5.40 3.41 0.05
N SER A 61 6.10 4.44 -0.44
CA SER A 61 7.57 4.54 -0.35
C SER A 61 7.99 5.87 0.27
N VAL A 62 8.97 5.83 1.17
CA VAL A 62 9.56 7.01 1.80
C VAL A 62 10.18 7.94 0.76
N LEU A 63 10.80 7.39 -0.27
CA LEU A 63 11.39 8.15 -1.38
C LEU A 63 10.33 8.89 -2.19
N GLY A 64 9.17 8.26 -2.44
CA GLY A 64 8.04 8.90 -3.10
C GLY A 64 7.47 10.06 -2.29
N ALA A 65 7.31 9.89 -0.97
CA ALA A 65 6.88 10.95 -0.07
C ALA A 65 7.87 12.13 0.00
N ALA A 66 9.18 11.87 -0.06
CA ALA A 66 10.20 12.91 -0.11
C ALA A 66 10.13 13.73 -1.41
N VAL A 67 9.90 13.09 -2.55
CA VAL A 67 9.68 13.80 -3.82
C VAL A 67 8.37 14.60 -3.78
N GLY A 68 7.30 14.01 -3.24
CA GLY A 68 6.01 14.66 -3.07
C GLY A 68 6.06 15.91 -2.18
N SER A 69 6.87 15.90 -1.11
CA SER A 69 7.06 17.06 -0.24
C SER A 69 7.81 18.20 -0.92
N VAL A 70 8.80 17.91 -1.76
CA VAL A 70 9.49 18.92 -2.59
C VAL A 70 8.55 19.55 -3.60
N ILE A 71 7.70 18.74 -4.26
CA ILE A 71 6.68 19.24 -5.19
C ILE A 71 5.70 20.15 -4.44
N MET A 72 5.21 19.71 -3.28
CA MET A 72 4.23 20.49 -2.50
C MET A 72 4.81 21.78 -1.94
N ALA A 73 6.09 21.78 -1.55
CA ALA A 73 6.82 22.98 -1.16
C ALA A 73 6.95 23.97 -2.34
N SER A 74 7.24 23.45 -3.54
CA SER A 74 7.31 24.25 -4.76
C SER A 74 5.97 24.89 -5.09
N ILE A 75 4.87 24.12 -5.04
CA ILE A 75 3.50 24.63 -5.25
C ILE A 75 3.19 25.75 -4.26
N SER A 76 3.52 25.55 -2.98
CA SER A 76 3.31 26.56 -1.94
C SER A 76 4.08 27.85 -2.22
N TYR A 77 5.32 27.73 -2.69
CA TYR A 77 6.12 28.90 -3.06
C TYR A 77 5.56 29.62 -4.31
N LEU A 78 5.10 28.85 -5.30
CA LEU A 78 4.48 29.39 -6.51
C LEU A 78 3.16 30.13 -6.23
N LEU A 79 2.33 29.60 -5.32
CA LEU A 79 1.07 30.22 -4.89
C LEU A 79 1.29 31.60 -4.28
N VAL A 80 2.26 31.70 -3.37
CA VAL A 80 2.66 32.97 -2.75
C VAL A 80 3.24 33.93 -3.81
N PHE A 81 4.02 33.42 -4.77
CA PHE A 81 4.59 34.23 -5.84
C PHE A 81 3.52 34.79 -6.80
N MET A 82 2.45 34.03 -7.08
CA MET A 82 1.31 34.50 -7.88
C MET A 82 0.43 35.53 -7.15
N GLY A 83 0.77 35.90 -5.92
CA GLY A 83 0.05 36.93 -5.16
C GLY A 83 -1.28 36.46 -4.57
N PHE A 84 -1.52 35.14 -4.48
CA PHE A 84 -2.66 34.62 -3.73
C PHE A 84 -2.48 34.92 -2.25
N SER A 85 -3.53 35.46 -1.61
CA SER A 85 -3.50 35.69 -0.18
C SER A 85 -3.47 34.36 0.59
N SER A 86 -2.76 34.34 1.72
CA SER A 86 -2.55 33.16 2.58
C SER A 86 -3.86 32.44 2.98
N ASN A 87 -4.99 33.16 2.98
CA ASN A 87 -6.31 32.59 3.26
C ASN A 87 -6.71 31.48 2.26
N TYR A 88 -6.22 31.52 1.02
CA TYR A 88 -6.55 30.53 -0.01
C TYR A 88 -5.63 29.31 0.00
N ASP A 89 -4.48 29.35 0.68
CA ASP A 89 -3.51 28.24 0.68
C ASP A 89 -4.13 26.94 1.20
N ASN A 90 -4.90 27.00 2.29
CA ASN A 90 -5.57 25.84 2.87
C ASN A 90 -6.68 25.30 1.96
N ALA A 91 -7.45 26.18 1.32
CA ALA A 91 -8.51 25.77 0.39
C ALA A 91 -7.92 25.07 -0.84
N ILE A 92 -6.86 25.61 -1.42
CA ILE A 92 -6.18 25.04 -2.59
C ILE A 92 -5.52 23.71 -2.24
N THR A 93 -4.83 23.64 -1.11
CA THR A 93 -4.26 22.38 -0.59
C THR A 93 -5.35 21.31 -0.43
N GLY A 94 -6.53 21.68 0.06
CA GLY A 94 -7.68 20.79 0.18
C GLY A 94 -8.24 20.30 -1.14
N VAL A 95 -8.42 21.19 -2.12
CA VAL A 95 -8.86 20.80 -3.46
C VAL A 95 -7.86 19.83 -4.09
N ILE A 96 -6.55 20.12 -4.00
CA ILE A 96 -5.50 19.23 -4.48
C ILE A 96 -5.60 17.85 -3.83
N LEU A 97 -5.72 17.80 -2.49
CA LEU A 97 -5.86 16.53 -1.76
C LEU A 97 -7.09 15.75 -2.23
N ILE A 98 -8.26 16.40 -2.32
CA ILE A 98 -9.49 15.75 -2.79
C ILE A 98 -9.30 15.15 -4.18
N VAL A 99 -8.74 15.92 -5.12
CA VAL A 99 -8.46 15.44 -6.48
C VAL A 99 -7.57 14.20 -6.46
N ILE A 100 -6.46 14.25 -5.71
CA ILE A 100 -5.52 13.12 -5.61
C ILE A 100 -6.20 11.89 -5.02
N VAL A 101 -6.94 12.05 -3.91
CA VAL A 101 -7.61 10.93 -3.22
C VAL A 101 -8.73 10.33 -4.07
N VAL A 102 -9.49 11.15 -4.79
CA VAL A 102 -10.53 10.66 -5.71
C VAL A 102 -9.89 9.84 -6.84
N VAL A 103 -8.79 10.33 -7.42
CA VAL A 103 -8.05 9.59 -8.45
C VAL A 103 -7.49 8.29 -7.87
N ASP A 104 -6.88 8.33 -6.69
CA ASP A 104 -6.33 7.15 -5.98
C ASP A 104 -7.43 6.11 -5.72
N ALA A 105 -8.59 6.53 -5.21
CA ALA A 105 -9.73 5.66 -4.96
C ALA A 105 -10.24 4.99 -6.23
N LEU A 106 -10.38 5.74 -7.33
CA LEU A 106 -10.82 5.21 -8.63
C LEU A 106 -9.83 4.19 -9.20
N LEU A 107 -8.53 4.43 -9.06
CA LEU A 107 -7.48 3.50 -9.48
C LEU A 107 -7.47 2.23 -8.60
N GLN A 108 -7.60 2.39 -7.29
CA GLN A 108 -7.65 1.30 -6.30
C GLN A 108 -8.85 0.38 -6.53
N HIS A 109 -10.01 0.92 -6.89
CA HIS A 109 -11.21 0.12 -7.16
C HIS A 109 -11.00 -0.93 -8.28
N ARG A 110 -10.12 -0.65 -9.25
CA ARG A 110 -9.79 -1.60 -10.33
C ARG A 110 -8.84 -2.72 -9.88
N SER A 111 -7.94 -2.45 -8.93
CA SER A 111 -6.92 -3.40 -8.48
C SER A 111 -7.45 -4.45 -7.49
N ILE A 112 -8.45 -4.11 -6.68
CA ILE A 112 -9.09 -5.04 -5.73
C ILE A 112 -9.85 -6.15 -6.46
N VAL A 113 -10.47 -5.86 -7.60
CA VAL A 113 -11.21 -6.84 -8.40
C VAL A 113 -10.25 -7.82 -9.10
N GLN A 114 -9.15 -7.35 -9.68
CA GLN A 114 -8.18 -8.21 -10.37
C GLN A 114 -7.46 -9.18 -9.42
N ASN A 115 -7.11 -8.75 -8.21
CA ASN A 115 -6.48 -9.61 -7.21
C ASN A 115 -7.38 -10.75 -6.74
N ARG A 116 -8.71 -10.60 -6.78
CA ARG A 116 -9.65 -11.69 -6.44
C ARG A 116 -9.64 -12.80 -7.48
N HIS A 117 -9.59 -12.46 -8.77
CA HIS A 117 -9.51 -13.46 -9.84
C HIS A 117 -8.16 -14.21 -9.82
N ALA A 118 -7.06 -13.53 -9.49
CA ALA A 118 -5.77 -14.19 -9.31
C ALA A 118 -5.74 -15.16 -8.12
N ARG A 119 -6.41 -14.82 -7.01
CA ARG A 119 -6.51 -15.70 -5.82
C ARG A 119 -7.47 -16.88 -6.02
N LEU A 120 -8.54 -16.70 -6.77
CA LEU A 120 -9.48 -17.77 -7.10
C LEU A 120 -8.88 -18.73 -8.12
N ASN A 121 -8.24 -18.24 -9.18
CA ASN A 121 -7.58 -19.10 -10.18
C ASN A 121 -6.40 -19.90 -9.60
N ALA A 122 -5.70 -19.39 -8.58
CA ALA A 122 -4.65 -20.16 -7.89
C ALA A 122 -5.20 -21.37 -7.10
N ARG A 123 -6.46 -21.34 -6.66
CA ARG A 123 -7.11 -22.48 -5.98
C ARG A 123 -7.67 -23.51 -6.97
N VAL A 124 -7.89 -23.10 -8.21
CA VAL A 124 -8.47 -23.94 -9.27
C VAL A 124 -7.37 -24.46 -10.21
N SER A 125 -6.08 -24.28 -9.88
CA SER A 125 -5.00 -24.87 -10.69
C SER A 125 -5.15 -26.40 -10.70
N PRO A 126 -5.43 -27.02 -11.86
CA PRO A 126 -5.83 -28.43 -11.99
C PRO A 126 -4.70 -29.44 -11.72
N LYS A 127 -3.55 -29.01 -11.20
CA LYS A 127 -2.41 -29.89 -10.92
C LYS A 127 -2.74 -30.93 -9.85
N ALA A 128 -3.44 -30.53 -8.78
CA ALA A 128 -3.87 -31.46 -7.73
C ALA A 128 -4.93 -32.45 -8.23
N THR A 129 -5.85 -32.03 -9.11
CA THR A 129 -6.90 -32.92 -9.64
C THR A 129 -6.34 -33.93 -10.65
N SER A 130 -5.38 -33.56 -11.49
CA SER A 130 -4.72 -34.51 -12.40
C SER A 130 -3.78 -35.48 -11.69
N GLU A 131 -3.09 -35.05 -10.63
CA GLU A 131 -2.26 -35.94 -9.80
C GLU A 131 -3.14 -36.93 -9.01
N VAL A 132 -4.25 -36.48 -8.43
CA VAL A 132 -5.20 -37.36 -7.71
C VAL A 132 -5.90 -38.34 -8.66
N LEU A 133 -6.29 -37.93 -9.87
CA LEU A 133 -6.87 -38.86 -10.86
C LEU A 133 -5.84 -39.91 -11.32
N ALA A 134 -4.57 -39.53 -11.49
CA ALA A 134 -3.50 -40.46 -11.84
C ALA A 134 -3.20 -41.45 -10.70
N GLU A 135 -3.20 -40.98 -9.45
CA GLU A 135 -3.00 -41.82 -8.26
C GLU A 135 -4.18 -42.77 -8.01
N GLN A 136 -5.42 -42.34 -8.23
CA GLN A 136 -6.61 -43.19 -8.13
C GLN A 136 -6.70 -44.25 -9.24
N ILE A 137 -6.21 -43.95 -10.46
CA ILE A 137 -6.17 -44.94 -11.55
C ILE A 137 -5.07 -45.99 -11.31
N ALA A 138 -3.95 -45.61 -10.69
CA ALA A 138 -2.87 -46.53 -10.34
C ALA A 138 -3.27 -47.52 -9.24
N ASP A 139 -4.01 -47.07 -8.22
CA ASP A 139 -4.51 -47.90 -7.11
C ASP A 139 -5.55 -48.94 -7.57
N PHE A 140 -6.44 -48.56 -8.50
CA PHE A 140 -7.45 -49.46 -9.07
C PHE A 140 -6.90 -50.51 -10.05
N GLY A 141 -5.73 -50.24 -10.66
CA GLY A 141 -5.09 -51.13 -11.62
C GLY A 141 -4.47 -52.38 -10.99
N GLU A 142 -4.10 -52.33 -9.71
CA GLU A 142 -3.43 -53.42 -9.00
C GLU A 142 -4.44 -54.47 -8.47
N GLU A 143 -5.67 -54.08 -8.13
CA GLU A 143 -6.73 -55.01 -7.71
C GLU A 143 -7.34 -55.83 -8.88
N ALA A 144 -7.31 -55.31 -10.11
CA ALA A 144 -7.95 -55.97 -11.26
C ALA A 144 -7.13 -57.12 -11.89
N MET A 145 -5.86 -57.28 -11.51
CA MET A 145 -4.91 -58.23 -12.16
C MET A 145 -4.52 -59.43 -11.30
N SER A 146 -5.17 -59.67 -10.15
CA SER A 146 -4.80 -60.76 -9.22
C SER A 146 -5.59 -62.08 -9.37
N PRO A 147 -6.90 -62.12 -9.71
CA PRO A 147 -7.61 -63.40 -9.74
C PRO A 147 -7.63 -64.14 -11.10
N LEU A 148 -6.99 -63.64 -12.18
CA LEU A 148 -7.03 -64.30 -13.51
C LEU A 148 -5.76 -65.07 -13.92
N GLY A 149 -4.83 -65.31 -13.00
CA GLY A 149 -3.56 -66.00 -13.29
C GLY A 149 -3.44 -67.46 -12.82
N LYS A 150 -4.49 -68.08 -12.26
CA LYS A 150 -4.37 -69.43 -11.68
C LYS A 150 -5.60 -70.32 -11.84
N LYS A 151 -5.97 -70.64 -13.08
CA LYS A 151 -6.75 -71.85 -13.40
C LYS A 151 -6.56 -72.24 -14.86
N GLY A 152 -5.75 -73.26 -15.10
CA GLY A 152 -5.53 -73.77 -16.46
C GLY A 152 -4.38 -74.77 -16.54
N GLY A 153 -4.34 -75.76 -15.64
CA GLY A 153 -3.60 -76.99 -15.92
C GLY A 153 -4.54 -77.96 -16.62
N VAL A 154 -4.25 -78.35 -17.87
CA VAL A 154 -4.74 -79.59 -18.50
C VAL A 154 -3.71 -80.04 -19.54
N ARG A 155 -3.01 -81.13 -19.18
CA ARG A 155 -2.51 -82.25 -19.99
C ARG A 155 -1.54 -82.00 -21.14
#